data_AF-A0A0K0SSB7-F1
#
_entry.id   AF-A0A0K0SSB7-F1
#
_cell.length_a   1.000
_cell.length_b   1.000
_cell.length_c   1.000
_cell.angle_alpha   90.00
_cell.angle_beta   90.00
_cell.angle_gamma   90.00
#
_symmetry.space_group_name_H-M   'P 1'
#
loop_
_entity.id
_entity.type
_entity.pdbx_description
1 polymer ?
#
loop_
_entity_poly.entity_id
_entity_poly.type
_entity_poly.pdbx_seq_one_letter_code
_entity_poly.pdbx_strand_id
1 'polypeptide(L)'
;MDKAKLYTLRWSAMQIARLSADPKVDALALSQIEILSQLLEEPMPEEFRPPEPPRPSLHVEEAAPAKKRYPLGEKKLWYPEALIRADIKRAAQGEYPKGYPSGAIIHFTAGQYSKGVENAVTAISSSPYFFCCIGTDGKLVQANPLNQWGYHAGESAWTIDGAKRNGVSNFLVGIEITNPGRLDVYDGKFYTYWDTGRKYPLDAKKVRVITQNQDNILAGAYLPYTKAQETTLIEFLVWAKANNPSVFNFDYVLGHDEVAGPKGIGRWRKNDPGGALSMTMTEFRQLLKDEYKKRYG
;
A
#
# COMPACT_ATOMS: atom_id res chain seq x y z
N MET A 1 23.86 -25.06 23.96
CA MET A 1 25.22 -25.49 23.57
C MET A 1 26.20 -24.51 24.19
N ASP A 2 27.30 -24.95 24.77
CA ASP A 2 28.27 -24.04 25.41
C ASP A 2 28.91 -23.09 24.38
N LYS A 3 29.19 -21.84 24.79
CA LYS A 3 29.77 -20.78 23.93
C LYS A 3 31.08 -21.25 23.30
N ALA A 4 31.92 -21.99 24.03
CA ALA A 4 33.14 -22.56 23.48
C ALA A 4 32.89 -23.44 22.24
N LYS A 5 31.82 -24.25 22.25
CA LYS A 5 31.44 -25.09 21.10
C LYS A 5 30.90 -24.26 19.93
N LEU A 6 30.16 -23.18 20.20
CA LEU A 6 29.69 -22.26 19.18
C LEU A 6 30.86 -21.55 18.47
N TYR A 7 31.86 -21.10 19.22
CA TYR A 7 33.09 -20.53 18.63
C TYR A 7 33.84 -21.54 17.77
N THR A 8 34.01 -22.78 18.24
CA THR A 8 34.67 -23.84 17.45
C THR A 8 33.92 -24.11 16.14
N LEU A 9 32.60 -24.20 16.18
CA LEU A 9 31.78 -24.41 14.98
C LEU A 9 31.87 -23.23 14.02
N ARG A 10 31.84 -22.00 14.54
CA ARG A 10 31.93 -20.79 13.72
C ARG A 10 33.30 -20.70 13.04
N TRP A 11 34.36 -21.01 13.78
CA TRP A 11 35.71 -21.07 13.25
C TRP A 11 35.87 -22.14 12.16
N SER A 12 35.31 -23.33 12.35
CA SER A 12 35.34 -24.39 11.32
C SER A 12 34.60 -23.98 10.04
N ALA A 13 33.43 -23.34 10.17
CA ALA A 13 32.68 -22.81 9.02
C ALA A 13 33.48 -21.73 8.27
N MET A 14 34.21 -20.86 8.99
CA MET A 14 35.12 -19.89 8.38
C MET A 14 36.27 -20.55 7.60
N GLN A 15 36.80 -21.69 8.06
CA GLN A 15 37.84 -22.42 7.30
C GLN A 15 37.27 -23.06 6.02
N ILE A 16 36.05 -23.59 6.08
CA ILE A 16 35.37 -24.16 4.90
C ILE A 16 35.15 -23.09 3.84
N ALA A 17 34.61 -21.93 4.23
CA ALA A 17 34.40 -20.80 3.31
C ALA A 17 35.71 -20.31 2.66
N ARG A 18 36.83 -20.28 3.42
CA ARG A 18 38.14 -19.88 2.88
C ARG A 18 38.73 -20.86 1.86
N LEU A 19 38.49 -22.15 2.05
CA LEU A 19 39.17 -23.21 1.29
C LEU A 19 38.30 -23.78 0.16
N SER A 20 36.98 -23.56 0.19
CA SER A 20 36.07 -24.09 -0.81
C SER A 20 36.22 -23.36 -2.15
N ALA A 21 36.43 -24.13 -3.23
CA ALA A 21 36.27 -23.65 -4.60
C ALA A 21 34.87 -23.93 -5.18
N ASP A 22 34.02 -24.66 -4.45
CA ASP A 22 32.63 -24.94 -4.84
C ASP A 22 31.69 -23.84 -4.32
N PRO A 23 30.98 -23.11 -5.20
CA PRO A 23 30.09 -22.01 -4.82
C PRO A 23 28.93 -22.43 -3.91
N LYS A 24 28.46 -23.69 -3.98
CA LYS A 24 27.36 -24.18 -3.13
C LYS A 24 27.86 -24.48 -1.71
N VAL A 25 29.07 -25.02 -1.61
CA VAL A 25 29.72 -25.30 -0.33
C VAL A 25 30.09 -23.99 0.37
N ASP A 26 30.55 -22.99 -0.39
CA ASP A 26 30.83 -21.65 0.13
C ASP A 26 29.57 -20.94 0.63
N ALA A 27 28.49 -20.93 -0.14
CA ALA A 27 27.21 -20.35 0.28
C ALA A 27 26.63 -21.01 1.55
N LEU A 28 26.77 -22.33 1.68
CA LEU A 28 26.34 -23.04 2.88
C LEU A 28 27.20 -22.69 4.09
N ALA A 29 28.52 -22.59 3.92
CA ALA A 29 29.43 -22.18 4.98
C ALA A 29 29.16 -20.73 5.45
N LEU A 30 28.92 -19.80 4.52
CA LEU A 30 28.55 -18.42 4.84
C LEU A 30 27.25 -18.34 5.64
N SER A 31 26.22 -19.12 5.28
CA SER A 31 24.97 -19.21 6.04
C SER A 31 25.20 -19.75 7.47
N GLN A 32 26.09 -20.73 7.64
CA GLN A 32 26.42 -21.26 8.97
C GLN A 32 27.15 -20.24 9.83
N ILE A 33 28.08 -19.47 9.26
CA ILE A 33 28.77 -18.38 9.97
C ILE A 33 27.76 -17.34 10.46
N GLU A 34 26.74 -17.00 9.66
CA GLU A 34 25.71 -16.02 10.05
C GLU A 34 24.88 -16.51 11.23
N ILE A 35 24.35 -17.73 11.15
CA ILE A 35 23.54 -18.34 12.22
C ILE A 35 24.35 -18.42 13.53
N LEU A 36 25.61 -18.83 13.44
CA LEU A 36 26.48 -18.96 14.62
C LEU A 36 26.87 -17.59 15.20
N SER A 37 27.00 -16.56 14.36
CA SER A 37 27.23 -15.17 14.81
C SER A 37 26.01 -14.64 15.59
N GLN A 38 24.80 -14.91 15.11
CA GLN A 38 23.55 -14.56 15.82
C GLN A 38 23.43 -15.28 17.17
N LEU A 39 23.72 -16.59 17.22
CA LEU A 39 23.68 -17.38 18.46
C LEU A 39 24.75 -16.97 19.48
N LEU A 40 25.85 -16.37 19.03
CA LEU A 40 26.89 -15.80 19.88
C LEU A 40 26.62 -14.35 20.29
N GLU A 41 25.60 -13.71 19.70
CA GLU A 41 25.31 -12.28 19.81
C GLU A 41 26.49 -11.40 19.36
N GLU A 42 27.22 -11.84 18.34
CA GLU A 42 28.36 -11.14 17.77
C GLU A 42 28.16 -10.87 16.27
N PRO A 43 28.74 -9.79 15.73
CA PRO A 43 28.65 -9.52 14.30
C PRO A 43 29.44 -10.55 13.49
N MET A 44 28.98 -10.87 12.28
CA MET A 44 29.72 -11.67 11.30
C MET A 44 31.09 -11.03 11.01
N PRO A 45 32.19 -11.82 10.92
CA PRO A 45 33.51 -11.27 10.64
C PRO A 45 33.52 -10.61 9.26
N GLU A 46 34.17 -9.45 9.16
CA GLU A 46 34.09 -8.56 7.99
C GLU A 46 34.42 -9.26 6.67
N GLU A 47 35.43 -10.13 6.68
CA GLU A 47 35.91 -10.87 5.51
C GLU A 47 34.86 -11.86 4.93
N PHE A 48 33.86 -12.25 5.71
CA PHE A 48 32.78 -13.16 5.30
C PHE A 48 31.44 -12.44 5.10
N ARG A 49 31.42 -11.11 5.25
CA ARG A 49 30.19 -10.37 4.99
C ARG A 49 29.91 -10.38 3.48
N PRO A 50 28.67 -10.69 3.07
CA PRO A 50 28.30 -10.50 1.68
C PRO A 50 28.50 -9.02 1.30
N PRO A 51 28.93 -8.73 0.07
CA PRO A 51 29.08 -7.35 -0.38
C PRO A 51 27.76 -6.60 -0.17
N GLU A 52 27.82 -5.41 0.44
CA GLU A 52 26.65 -4.56 0.57
C GLU A 52 26.02 -4.39 -0.83
N PRO A 53 24.72 -4.64 -1.00
CA PRO A 53 24.06 -4.37 -2.27
C PRO A 53 24.34 -2.91 -2.64
N PRO A 54 24.56 -2.60 -3.94
CA PRO A 54 24.91 -1.24 -4.34
C PRO A 54 23.87 -0.28 -3.79
N ARG A 55 24.31 0.63 -2.91
CA ARG A 55 23.44 1.70 -2.43
C ARG A 55 22.98 2.49 -3.66
N PRO A 56 21.67 2.75 -3.82
CA PRO A 56 21.23 3.74 -4.77
C PRO A 56 22.02 5.02 -4.51
N SER A 57 22.51 5.66 -5.57
CA SER A 57 23.23 6.93 -5.47
C SER A 57 22.49 7.87 -4.53
N LEU A 58 23.20 8.36 -3.52
CA LEU A 58 22.71 9.36 -2.57
C LEU A 58 22.37 10.64 -3.34
N HIS A 59 21.11 10.74 -3.79
CA HIS A 59 20.39 11.96 -3.49
C HIS A 59 20.35 12.05 -1.98
N VAL A 60 20.76 13.19 -1.44
CA VAL A 60 20.63 13.55 -0.03
C VAL A 60 19.28 13.04 0.45
N GLU A 61 19.25 12.08 1.37
CA GLU A 61 18.04 11.84 2.16
C GLU A 61 17.84 13.11 2.97
N GLU A 62 17.11 14.06 2.39
CA GLU A 62 16.44 15.09 3.17
C GLU A 62 15.74 14.36 4.30
N ALA A 63 16.02 14.79 5.53
CA ALA A 63 15.26 14.35 6.70
C ALA A 63 13.79 14.35 6.31
N ALA A 64 13.13 13.18 6.43
CA ALA A 64 11.73 13.04 6.04
C ALA A 64 10.96 14.25 6.60
N PRO A 65 10.26 15.02 5.74
CA PRO A 65 9.67 16.28 6.16
C PRO A 65 8.80 16.03 7.39
N ALA A 66 8.88 16.95 8.35
CA ALA A 66 8.11 16.82 9.59
C ALA A 66 6.65 16.52 9.27
N LYS A 67 6.11 15.44 9.83
CA LYS A 67 4.75 14.97 9.58
C LYS A 67 3.76 16.10 9.89
N LYS A 68 2.86 16.40 8.93
CA LYS A 68 1.93 17.53 9.05
C LYS A 68 0.91 17.30 10.17
N ARG A 69 0.74 18.28 11.03
CA ARG A 69 -0.32 18.32 12.06
C ARG A 69 -1.38 19.32 11.61
N TYR A 70 -2.53 18.82 11.17
CA TYR A 70 -3.64 19.62 10.68
C TYR A 70 -4.51 20.12 11.84
N PRO A 71 -5.17 21.28 11.75
CA PRO A 71 -6.10 21.72 12.78
C PRO A 71 -7.29 20.77 12.92
N LEU A 72 -7.78 20.59 14.15
CA LEU A 72 -8.91 19.71 14.43
C LEU A 72 -10.25 20.39 14.11
N GLY A 73 -11.16 19.64 13.50
CA GLY A 73 -12.56 20.03 13.38
C GLY A 73 -12.87 21.16 12.41
N GLU A 74 -11.99 21.44 11.44
CA GLU A 74 -12.21 22.49 10.43
C GLU A 74 -13.36 22.18 9.46
N LYS A 75 -13.76 20.91 9.32
CA LYS A 75 -14.83 20.44 8.42
C LYS A 75 -14.66 20.93 6.96
N LYS A 76 -13.42 21.08 6.51
CA LYS A 76 -13.08 21.42 5.12
C LYS A 76 -13.57 20.31 4.17
N LEU A 77 -14.11 20.71 3.02
CA LEU A 77 -14.60 19.76 2.01
C LEU A 77 -13.53 19.39 0.97
N TRP A 78 -12.41 20.11 0.98
CA TRP A 78 -11.30 19.95 0.06
C TRP A 78 -10.03 19.71 0.86
N TYR A 79 -9.27 18.70 0.47
CA TYR A 79 -7.98 18.43 1.09
C TYR A 79 -7.00 19.56 0.73
N PRO A 80 -6.34 20.23 1.71
CA PRO A 80 -5.49 21.39 1.43
C PRO A 80 -4.32 21.12 0.47
N GLU A 81 -3.87 19.87 0.36
CA GLU A 81 -2.73 19.49 -0.50
C GLU A 81 -3.17 18.87 -1.83
N ALA A 82 -4.48 18.75 -2.07
CA ALA A 82 -4.98 18.18 -3.30
C ALA A 82 -4.81 19.16 -4.48
N LEU A 83 -4.47 18.60 -5.64
CA LEU A 83 -4.72 19.26 -6.92
C LEU A 83 -6.23 19.26 -7.17
N ILE A 84 -6.85 20.43 -7.01
CA ILE A 84 -8.28 20.59 -7.22
C ILE A 84 -8.57 20.67 -8.72
N ARG A 85 -9.43 19.78 -9.21
CA ARG A 85 -9.93 19.76 -10.59
C ARG A 85 -11.45 19.85 -10.60
N ALA A 86 -11.99 20.98 -10.15
CA ALA A 86 -13.43 21.21 -10.16
C ALA A 86 -14.03 21.31 -11.58
N ASP A 87 -13.18 21.48 -12.59
CA ASP A 87 -13.53 21.44 -14.01
C ASP A 87 -13.90 20.04 -14.51
N ILE A 88 -13.43 18.96 -13.86
CA ILE A 88 -13.79 17.57 -14.20
C ILE A 88 -14.85 16.97 -13.26
N LYS A 89 -15.54 17.84 -12.50
CA LYS A 89 -16.52 17.45 -11.48
C LYS A 89 -17.60 16.52 -12.05
N ARG A 90 -17.92 15.46 -11.30
CA ARG A 90 -19.07 14.58 -11.60
C ARG A 90 -20.32 15.00 -10.85
N ALA A 91 -21.47 14.72 -11.44
CA ALA A 91 -22.76 14.85 -10.76
C ALA A 91 -22.79 13.87 -9.57
N ALA A 92 -23.05 14.40 -8.38
CA ALA A 92 -23.21 13.60 -7.18
C ALA A 92 -24.54 12.80 -7.26
N GLN A 93 -24.56 11.63 -6.63
CA GLN A 93 -25.79 10.89 -6.38
C GLN A 93 -26.53 11.43 -5.15
N GLY A 94 -25.81 12.12 -4.25
CA GLY A 94 -26.37 12.80 -3.10
C GLY A 94 -25.28 13.31 -2.15
N GLU A 95 -25.69 13.64 -0.93
CA GLU A 95 -24.79 13.99 0.17
C GLU A 95 -24.62 12.81 1.13
N TYR A 96 -23.45 12.73 1.77
CA TYR A 96 -23.23 11.75 2.84
C TYR A 96 -24.20 12.02 3.99
N PRO A 97 -24.74 10.99 4.68
CA PRO A 97 -25.74 11.18 5.74
C PRO A 97 -25.30 12.09 6.89
N LYS A 98 -23.99 12.18 7.14
CA LYS A 98 -23.36 13.01 8.19
C LYS A 98 -22.69 14.27 7.62
N GLY A 99 -22.96 14.62 6.35
CA GLY A 99 -22.33 15.73 5.63
C GLY A 99 -20.84 15.54 5.33
N TYR A 100 -20.30 14.34 5.59
CA TYR A 100 -18.90 13.96 5.44
C TYR A 100 -18.80 12.42 5.38
N PRO A 101 -17.79 11.82 4.71
CA PRO A 101 -17.62 10.38 4.69
C PRO A 101 -17.30 9.84 6.09
N SER A 102 -17.92 8.70 6.44
CA SER A 102 -17.62 7.99 7.69
C SER A 102 -16.25 7.29 7.66
N GLY A 103 -15.66 7.11 6.48
CA GLY A 103 -14.40 6.43 6.26
C GLY A 103 -14.05 6.42 4.76
N ALA A 104 -13.21 5.49 4.32
CA ALA A 104 -12.73 5.44 2.94
C ALA A 104 -12.65 4.02 2.39
N ILE A 105 -12.72 3.89 1.07
CA ILE A 105 -12.44 2.66 0.34
C ILE A 105 -11.23 2.92 -0.56
N ILE A 106 -10.20 2.10 -0.40
CA ILE A 106 -8.96 2.19 -1.17
C ILE A 106 -9.07 1.24 -2.37
N HIS A 107 -8.73 1.75 -3.54
CA HIS A 107 -8.77 1.07 -4.83
C HIS A 107 -7.40 1.17 -5.50
N PHE A 108 -7.17 0.33 -6.51
CA PHE A 108 -6.25 0.67 -7.59
C PHE A 108 -7.05 0.95 -8.86
N THR A 109 -6.48 1.77 -9.75
CA THR A 109 -7.15 2.15 -11.00
C THR A 109 -7.23 1.01 -12.02
N ALA A 110 -6.42 -0.04 -11.85
CA ALA A 110 -6.20 -1.09 -12.85
C ALA A 110 -5.82 -0.47 -14.20
N GLY A 111 -4.92 0.51 -14.17
CA GLY A 111 -4.74 1.43 -15.29
C GLY A 111 -3.33 1.98 -15.40
N GLN A 112 -3.17 2.93 -16.32
CA GLN A 112 -1.89 3.57 -16.61
C GLN A 112 -1.28 4.19 -15.34
N TYR A 113 0.03 4.03 -15.17
CA TYR A 113 0.74 4.42 -13.93
C TYR A 113 2.10 5.12 -14.16
N SER A 114 2.54 5.26 -15.41
CA SER A 114 3.86 5.78 -15.77
C SER A 114 4.01 7.31 -15.77
N LYS A 115 2.92 8.08 -15.63
CA LYS A 115 2.91 9.55 -15.80
C LYS A 115 2.48 10.34 -14.56
N GLY A 116 2.64 9.77 -13.35
CA GLY A 116 2.36 10.49 -12.10
C GLY A 116 0.93 11.07 -12.05
N VAL A 117 0.83 12.35 -11.70
CA VAL A 117 -0.43 13.09 -11.59
C VAL A 117 -1.25 13.12 -12.88
N GLU A 118 -0.62 13.06 -14.07
CA GLU A 118 -1.37 13.07 -15.34
C GLU A 118 -2.26 11.84 -15.47
N ASN A 119 -1.80 10.68 -15.00
CA ASN A 119 -2.61 9.48 -14.98
C ASN A 119 -3.71 9.56 -13.92
N ALA A 120 -3.49 10.24 -12.79
CA ALA A 120 -4.52 10.43 -11.76
C ALA A 120 -5.63 11.37 -12.26
N VAL A 121 -5.27 12.46 -12.95
CA VAL A 121 -6.21 13.34 -13.66
C VAL A 121 -6.97 12.56 -14.72
N THR A 122 -6.27 11.79 -15.54
CA THR A 122 -6.88 10.99 -16.61
C THR A 122 -7.88 10.00 -16.04
N ALA A 123 -7.51 9.26 -14.98
CA ALA A 123 -8.37 8.28 -14.32
C ALA A 123 -9.69 8.90 -13.84
N ILE A 124 -9.65 10.10 -13.25
CA ILE A 124 -10.87 10.81 -12.86
C ILE A 124 -11.67 11.25 -14.09
N SER A 125 -11.00 11.86 -15.09
CA SER A 125 -11.68 12.41 -16.27
C SER A 125 -12.31 11.36 -17.20
N SER A 126 -11.77 10.14 -17.23
CA SER A 126 -12.27 9.04 -18.07
C SER A 126 -13.26 8.13 -17.36
N SER A 127 -13.39 8.25 -16.03
CA SER A 127 -14.26 7.40 -15.23
C SER A 127 -15.60 8.08 -14.92
N PRO A 128 -16.73 7.33 -14.96
CA PRO A 128 -18.01 7.84 -14.49
C PRO A 128 -18.14 7.81 -12.96
N TYR A 129 -17.15 7.26 -12.25
CA TYR A 129 -17.20 7.02 -10.81
C TYR A 129 -16.71 8.20 -9.98
N PHE A 130 -17.05 8.16 -8.69
CA PHE A 130 -16.87 9.26 -7.75
C PHE A 130 -15.75 8.93 -6.74
N PHE A 131 -14.54 9.46 -6.99
CA PHE A 131 -13.37 9.21 -6.16
C PHE A 131 -12.33 10.34 -6.23
N CYS A 132 -11.42 10.37 -5.26
CA CYS A 132 -10.13 11.05 -5.38
C CYS A 132 -9.10 10.10 -6.02
N CYS A 133 -8.04 10.61 -6.64
CA CYS A 133 -7.02 9.75 -7.24
C CYS A 133 -5.59 10.18 -6.89
N ILE A 134 -4.71 9.23 -6.56
CA ILE A 134 -3.30 9.48 -6.21
C ILE A 134 -2.37 8.96 -7.33
N GLY A 135 -1.59 9.87 -7.91
CA GLY A 135 -0.58 9.56 -8.93
C GLY A 135 0.66 8.88 -8.34
N THR A 136 1.49 8.24 -9.19
CA THR A 136 2.76 7.61 -8.76
C THR A 136 3.80 8.58 -8.21
N ASP A 137 3.61 9.88 -8.40
CA ASP A 137 4.39 10.97 -7.81
C ASP A 137 3.87 11.44 -6.44
N GLY A 138 2.81 10.81 -5.91
CA GLY A 138 2.18 11.19 -4.65
C GLY A 138 1.27 12.42 -4.74
N LYS A 139 0.92 12.91 -5.93
CA LYS A 139 -0.06 14.00 -6.04
C LYS A 139 -1.48 13.42 -5.96
N LEU A 140 -2.26 13.91 -4.99
CA LEU A 140 -3.69 13.61 -4.87
C LEU A 140 -4.49 14.61 -5.69
N VAL A 141 -5.37 14.10 -6.55
CA VAL A 141 -6.33 14.87 -7.34
C VAL A 141 -7.72 14.71 -6.73
N GLN A 142 -8.42 15.82 -6.54
CA GLN A 142 -9.78 15.86 -6.02
C GLN A 142 -10.67 16.68 -6.97
N ALA A 143 -11.76 16.09 -7.45
CA ALA A 143 -12.71 16.75 -8.36
C ALA A 143 -14.05 17.12 -7.72
N ASN A 144 -14.37 16.51 -6.58
CA ASN A 144 -15.63 16.67 -5.88
C ASN A 144 -15.43 16.96 -4.38
N PRO A 145 -16.29 17.77 -3.76
CA PRO A 145 -16.20 18.07 -2.33
C PRO A 145 -16.60 16.85 -1.48
N LEU A 146 -15.99 16.70 -0.30
CA LEU A 146 -16.18 15.54 0.57
C LEU A 146 -17.56 15.44 1.25
N ASN A 147 -18.46 16.40 1.10
CA ASN A 147 -19.84 16.22 1.57
C ASN A 147 -20.69 15.39 0.59
N GLN A 148 -20.23 15.22 -0.65
CA GLN A 148 -20.97 14.56 -1.72
C GLN A 148 -20.49 13.13 -1.94
N TRP A 149 -21.39 12.28 -2.42
CA TRP A 149 -21.05 10.91 -2.82
C TRP A 149 -21.57 10.59 -4.23
N GLY A 150 -20.96 9.56 -4.82
CA GLY A 150 -21.42 8.92 -6.04
C GLY A 150 -20.87 7.49 -6.11
N TYR A 151 -21.20 6.74 -7.17
CA TYR A 151 -20.79 5.34 -7.25
C TYR A 151 -19.28 5.18 -7.45
N HIS A 152 -18.67 4.24 -6.72
CA HIS A 152 -17.31 3.76 -6.98
C HIS A 152 -17.10 2.32 -6.48
N ALA A 153 -17.88 1.87 -5.50
CA ALA A 153 -17.72 0.55 -4.90
C ALA A 153 -18.54 -0.55 -5.60
N GLY A 154 -19.59 -0.23 -6.36
CA GLY A 154 -20.51 -1.23 -6.92
C GLY A 154 -21.14 -2.13 -5.85
N GLU A 155 -21.41 -3.40 -6.18
CA GLU A 155 -21.91 -4.38 -5.23
C GLU A 155 -20.90 -4.60 -4.09
N SER A 156 -21.27 -4.14 -2.90
CA SER A 156 -20.40 -4.05 -1.75
C SER A 156 -21.25 -4.02 -0.48
N ALA A 157 -20.70 -4.45 0.65
CA ALA A 157 -21.40 -4.32 1.93
C ALA A 157 -20.44 -4.25 3.11
N TRP A 158 -20.82 -3.52 4.15
CA TRP A 158 -20.06 -3.45 5.41
C TRP A 158 -20.96 -3.07 6.59
N THR A 159 -20.57 -3.40 7.81
CA THR A 159 -21.29 -2.97 9.01
C THR A 159 -20.84 -1.56 9.40
N ILE A 160 -21.74 -0.59 9.28
CA ILE A 160 -21.48 0.82 9.58
C ILE A 160 -22.56 1.29 10.58
N ASP A 161 -22.11 1.86 11.70
CA ASP A 161 -22.97 2.26 12.82
C ASP A 161 -23.89 1.11 13.31
N GLY A 162 -23.31 -0.10 13.47
CA GLY A 162 -24.02 -1.28 13.99
C GLY A 162 -24.97 -1.98 13.02
N ALA A 163 -25.19 -1.46 11.80
CA ALA A 163 -26.06 -2.04 10.80
C ALA A 163 -25.30 -2.45 9.54
N LYS A 164 -25.64 -3.61 8.96
CA LYS A 164 -25.12 -4.03 7.65
C LYS A 164 -25.67 -3.09 6.57
N ARG A 165 -24.79 -2.42 5.85
CA ARG A 165 -25.11 -1.52 4.74
C ARG A 165 -24.69 -2.18 3.43
N ASN A 166 -25.60 -2.20 2.46
CA ASN A 166 -25.31 -2.60 1.09
C ASN A 166 -25.05 -1.34 0.24
N GLY A 167 -24.10 -1.42 -0.69
CA GLY A 167 -23.67 -0.30 -1.53
C GLY A 167 -22.99 0.80 -0.72
N VAL A 168 -21.76 0.57 -0.27
CA VAL A 168 -21.10 1.44 0.74
C VAL A 168 -20.60 2.80 0.22
N SER A 169 -20.75 3.11 -1.07
CA SER A 169 -20.32 4.40 -1.63
C SER A 169 -21.05 5.62 -1.06
N ASN A 170 -22.28 5.45 -0.55
CA ASN A 170 -23.01 6.52 0.12
C ASN A 170 -22.62 6.73 1.59
N PHE A 171 -21.59 6.02 2.09
CA PHE A 171 -21.03 6.20 3.43
C PHE A 171 -19.52 6.47 3.42
N LEU A 172 -18.79 5.91 2.46
CA LEU A 172 -17.32 5.91 2.42
C LEU A 172 -16.82 6.60 1.16
N VAL A 173 -15.75 7.39 1.26
CA VAL A 173 -15.13 8.05 0.09
C VAL A 173 -14.27 7.08 -0.71
N GLY A 174 -14.38 7.11 -2.04
CA GLY A 174 -13.49 6.37 -2.93
C GLY A 174 -12.13 7.04 -3.08
N ILE A 175 -11.06 6.28 -2.93
CA ILE A 175 -9.69 6.71 -3.20
C ILE A 175 -9.06 5.72 -4.17
N GLU A 176 -8.85 6.16 -5.40
CA GLU A 176 -8.12 5.43 -6.43
C GLU A 176 -6.63 5.72 -6.35
N ILE A 177 -5.80 4.73 -6.62
CA ILE A 177 -4.34 4.88 -6.68
C ILE A 177 -3.86 4.37 -8.04
N THR A 178 -3.17 5.21 -8.81
CA THR A 178 -2.73 4.85 -10.16
C THR A 178 -1.76 3.68 -10.10
N ASN A 179 -2.23 2.51 -10.51
CA ASN A 179 -1.49 1.26 -10.42
C ASN A 179 -2.15 0.23 -11.36
N PRO A 180 -1.37 -0.67 -12.01
CA PRO A 180 -1.91 -1.73 -12.85
C PRO A 180 -2.66 -2.81 -12.04
N GLY A 181 -2.44 -2.85 -10.72
CA GLY A 181 -3.07 -3.77 -9.80
C GLY A 181 -2.37 -5.13 -9.78
N ARG A 182 -3.20 -6.17 -9.61
CA ARG A 182 -2.76 -7.57 -9.74
C ARG A 182 -2.34 -7.85 -11.18
N LEU A 183 -1.17 -8.46 -11.35
CA LEU A 183 -0.55 -8.76 -12.63
C LEU A 183 -0.90 -10.17 -13.09
N ASP A 184 -0.95 -10.35 -14.41
CA ASP A 184 -1.02 -11.66 -15.04
C ASP A 184 0.38 -12.29 -15.09
N VAL A 185 0.46 -13.57 -14.70
CA VAL A 185 1.72 -14.33 -14.74
C VAL A 185 1.66 -15.30 -15.90
N TYR A 186 2.62 -15.21 -16.81
CA TYR A 186 2.74 -16.11 -17.95
C TYR A 186 4.21 -16.42 -18.22
N ASP A 187 4.56 -17.71 -18.26
CA ASP A 187 5.92 -18.20 -18.51
C ASP A 187 6.98 -17.51 -17.61
N GLY A 188 6.69 -17.44 -16.32
CA GLY A 188 7.56 -16.81 -15.31
C GLY A 188 7.70 -15.29 -15.41
N LYS A 189 6.97 -14.63 -16.32
CA LYS A 189 6.97 -13.17 -16.52
C LYS A 189 5.65 -12.54 -16.07
N PHE A 190 5.70 -11.24 -15.79
CA PHE A 190 4.59 -10.48 -15.22
C PHE A 190 4.07 -9.45 -16.21
N TYR A 191 2.75 -9.38 -16.38
CA TYR A 191 2.11 -8.49 -17.35
C TYR A 191 0.95 -7.74 -16.70
N THR A 192 0.68 -6.53 -17.18
CA THR A 192 -0.58 -5.84 -16.86
C THR A 192 -1.74 -6.57 -17.54
N TYR A 193 -2.93 -6.61 -16.91
CA TYR A 193 -4.05 -7.39 -17.46
C TYR A 193 -4.48 -6.97 -18.88
N TRP A 194 -4.23 -5.71 -19.26
CA TRP A 194 -4.56 -5.20 -20.60
C TRP A 194 -3.50 -5.55 -21.67
N ASP A 195 -2.33 -6.05 -21.30
CA ASP A 195 -1.32 -6.55 -22.25
C ASP A 195 -1.64 -8.01 -22.63
N THR A 196 -2.77 -8.18 -23.31
CA THR A 196 -3.26 -9.50 -23.73
C THR A 196 -2.32 -10.22 -24.70
N GLY A 197 -1.48 -9.45 -25.42
CA GLY A 197 -0.44 -9.95 -26.30
C GLY A 197 0.86 -10.34 -25.60
N ARG A 198 0.99 -10.05 -24.29
CA ARG A 198 2.16 -10.37 -23.46
C ARG A 198 3.47 -9.84 -24.06
N LYS A 199 3.42 -8.62 -24.60
CA LYS A 199 4.54 -8.00 -25.32
C LYS A 199 5.48 -7.23 -24.41
N TYR A 200 4.98 -6.74 -23.29
CA TYR A 200 5.66 -5.80 -22.42
C TYR A 200 5.71 -6.33 -20.98
N PRO A 201 6.56 -7.34 -20.71
CA PRO A 201 6.72 -7.85 -19.36
C PRO A 201 7.28 -6.77 -18.44
N LEU A 202 6.79 -6.72 -17.20
CA LEU A 202 7.35 -5.90 -16.15
C LEU A 202 8.66 -6.51 -15.64
N ASP A 203 9.55 -5.63 -15.18
CA ASP A 203 10.76 -6.04 -14.45
C ASP A 203 10.37 -6.76 -13.16
N ALA A 204 10.78 -8.01 -13.04
CA ALA A 204 10.52 -8.87 -11.88
C ALA A 204 10.99 -8.23 -10.56
N LYS A 205 12.04 -7.41 -10.58
CA LYS A 205 12.54 -6.71 -9.37
C LYS A 205 11.56 -5.66 -8.82
N LYS A 206 10.62 -5.21 -9.64
CA LYS A 206 9.58 -4.24 -9.26
C LYS A 206 8.30 -4.91 -8.79
N VAL A 207 8.19 -6.22 -8.93
CA VAL A 207 6.96 -6.97 -8.64
C VAL A 207 7.03 -7.55 -7.22
N ARG A 208 5.92 -7.44 -6.49
CA ARG A 208 5.73 -8.15 -5.22
C ARG A 208 4.92 -9.41 -5.48
N VAL A 209 5.47 -10.56 -5.09
CA VAL A 209 4.79 -11.84 -5.16
C VAL A 209 4.30 -12.22 -3.77
N ILE A 210 2.98 -12.38 -3.64
CA ILE A 210 2.31 -12.89 -2.45
C ILE A 210 2.03 -14.37 -2.67
N THR A 211 2.62 -15.23 -1.85
CA THR A 211 2.58 -16.69 -2.04
C THR A 211 1.29 -17.35 -1.55
N GLN A 212 0.63 -16.74 -0.56
CA GLN A 212 -0.61 -17.24 0.02
C GLN A 212 -1.53 -16.09 0.42
N ASN A 213 -2.84 -16.35 0.48
CA ASN A 213 -3.80 -15.35 0.94
C ASN A 213 -3.48 -14.93 2.38
N GLN A 214 -3.59 -13.64 2.68
CA GLN A 214 -3.35 -13.08 4.01
C GLN A 214 -4.32 -11.93 4.27
N ASP A 215 -5.15 -12.04 5.30
CA ASP A 215 -6.21 -11.07 5.62
C ASP A 215 -7.11 -10.74 4.41
N ASN A 216 -7.02 -9.53 3.86
CA ASN A 216 -7.75 -9.10 2.66
C ASN A 216 -7.00 -9.41 1.35
N ILE A 217 -5.70 -9.71 1.42
CA ILE A 217 -4.83 -9.85 0.27
C ILE A 217 -4.93 -11.26 -0.33
N LEU A 218 -5.23 -11.33 -1.62
CA LEU A 218 -5.15 -12.58 -2.39
C LEU A 218 -3.71 -12.86 -2.85
N ALA A 219 -3.34 -14.14 -2.90
CA ALA A 219 -2.08 -14.58 -3.48
C ALA A 219 -1.96 -14.15 -4.94
N GLY A 220 -0.77 -13.80 -5.39
CA GLY A 220 -0.50 -13.37 -6.76
C GLY A 220 0.65 -12.38 -6.88
N ALA A 221 0.86 -11.89 -8.09
CA ALA A 221 1.84 -10.86 -8.38
C ALA A 221 1.15 -9.49 -8.43
N TYR A 222 1.77 -8.48 -7.83
CA TYR A 222 1.26 -7.11 -7.77
C TYR A 222 2.38 -6.14 -8.09
N LEU A 223 2.05 -5.01 -8.73
CA LEU A 223 2.95 -3.86 -8.71
C LEU A 223 2.72 -3.09 -7.39
N PRO A 224 3.72 -2.92 -6.52
CA PRO A 224 3.56 -2.15 -5.29
C PRO A 224 3.19 -0.69 -5.57
N TYR A 225 2.44 -0.07 -4.66
CA TYR A 225 2.37 1.38 -4.61
C TYR A 225 3.75 1.96 -4.31
N THR A 226 4.00 3.14 -4.86
CA THR A 226 5.21 3.90 -4.52
C THR A 226 5.12 4.41 -3.08
N LYS A 227 6.29 4.67 -2.47
CA LYS A 227 6.36 5.31 -1.14
C LYS A 227 5.61 6.65 -1.11
N ALA A 228 5.65 7.42 -2.22
CA ALA A 228 4.96 8.71 -2.33
C ALA A 228 3.43 8.55 -2.33
N GLN A 229 2.90 7.51 -3.00
CA GLN A 229 1.48 7.19 -2.98
C GLN A 229 0.99 6.82 -1.57
N GLU A 230 1.67 5.89 -0.89
CA GLU A 230 1.27 5.48 0.45
C GLU A 230 1.41 6.60 1.48
N THR A 231 2.48 7.41 1.38
CA THR A 231 2.65 8.60 2.23
C THR A 231 1.45 9.54 2.07
N THR A 232 1.05 9.83 0.83
CA THR A 232 -0.07 10.73 0.53
C THR A 232 -1.40 10.16 1.01
N LEU A 233 -1.60 8.85 0.84
CA LEU A 233 -2.77 8.15 1.33
C LEU A 233 -2.90 8.28 2.86
N ILE A 234 -1.80 8.04 3.58
CA ILE A 234 -1.75 8.20 5.04
C ILE A 234 -2.05 9.65 5.43
N GLU A 235 -1.39 10.63 4.81
CA GLU A 235 -1.59 12.05 5.10
C GLU A 235 -3.03 12.50 4.85
N PHE A 236 -3.64 12.08 3.74
CA PHE A 236 -5.04 12.37 3.43
C PHE A 236 -5.99 11.77 4.45
N LEU A 237 -5.80 10.50 4.85
CA LEU A 237 -6.69 9.82 5.79
C LEU A 237 -6.54 10.36 7.22
N VAL A 238 -5.31 10.67 7.65
CA VAL A 238 -5.05 11.32 8.94
C VAL A 238 -5.64 12.74 8.96
N TRP A 239 -5.51 13.49 7.86
CA TRP A 239 -6.18 14.77 7.71
C TRP A 239 -7.70 14.61 7.76
N ALA A 240 -8.28 13.66 7.04
CA ALA A 240 -9.73 13.47 7.00
C ALA A 240 -10.31 13.18 8.39
N LYS A 241 -9.58 12.40 9.21
CA LYS A 241 -9.90 12.18 10.63
C LYS A 241 -9.77 13.46 11.45
N ALA A 242 -8.67 14.19 11.34
CA ALA A 242 -8.45 15.44 12.08
C ALA A 242 -9.49 16.51 11.72
N ASN A 243 -9.85 16.59 10.44
CA ASN A 243 -10.78 17.56 9.87
C ASN A 243 -12.22 17.37 10.37
N ASN A 244 -12.67 16.12 10.56
CA ASN A 244 -13.98 15.82 11.13
C ASN A 244 -13.93 14.58 12.06
N PRO A 245 -13.42 14.74 13.29
CA PRO A 245 -13.07 13.62 14.17
C PRO A 245 -14.27 12.88 14.73
N SER A 246 -15.46 13.49 14.75
CA SER A 246 -16.70 12.85 15.19
C SER A 246 -17.38 12.02 14.10
N VAL A 247 -17.01 12.18 12.82
CA VAL A 247 -17.64 11.47 11.70
C VAL A 247 -16.70 10.44 11.09
N PHE A 248 -15.47 10.83 10.76
CA PHE A 248 -14.53 9.94 10.07
C PHE A 248 -13.93 8.94 11.05
N ASN A 249 -13.94 7.65 10.72
CA ASN A 249 -13.42 6.58 11.56
C ASN A 249 -12.45 5.68 10.78
N PHE A 250 -11.27 5.42 11.34
CA PHE A 250 -10.28 4.52 10.75
C PHE A 250 -10.77 3.07 10.67
N ASP A 251 -11.71 2.63 11.51
CA ASP A 251 -12.32 1.31 11.38
C ASP A 251 -13.13 1.15 10.09
N TYR A 252 -13.49 2.27 9.45
CA TYR A 252 -14.17 2.33 8.17
C TYR A 252 -13.23 2.73 7.03
N VAL A 253 -11.91 2.60 7.22
CA VAL A 253 -10.92 2.60 6.13
C VAL A 253 -10.70 1.16 5.69
N LEU A 254 -11.22 0.84 4.50
CA LEU A 254 -11.37 -0.53 3.99
C LEU A 254 -10.76 -0.66 2.60
N GLY A 255 -10.37 -1.87 2.23
CA GLY A 255 -10.05 -2.20 0.84
C GLY A 255 -11.33 -2.47 0.04
N HIS A 256 -11.27 -2.33 -1.29
CA HIS A 256 -12.37 -2.79 -2.14
C HIS A 256 -12.58 -4.31 -2.02
N ASP A 257 -11.49 -5.04 -1.86
CA ASP A 257 -11.37 -6.46 -1.56
C ASP A 257 -12.03 -6.86 -0.23
N GLU A 258 -12.12 -5.97 0.76
CA GLU A 258 -12.86 -6.24 2.00
C GLU A 258 -14.37 -6.07 1.79
N VAL A 259 -14.80 -4.91 1.27
CA VAL A 259 -16.22 -4.58 1.12
C VAL A 259 -16.90 -5.37 0.01
N ALA A 260 -16.15 -5.86 -0.97
CA ALA A 260 -16.60 -6.70 -2.08
C ALA A 260 -15.88 -8.06 -2.09
N GLY A 261 -15.45 -8.51 -0.92
CA GLY A 261 -14.92 -9.86 -0.66
C GLY A 261 -15.77 -10.65 0.34
N PRO A 262 -15.23 -11.74 0.90
CA PRO A 262 -15.89 -12.60 1.88
C PRO A 262 -16.42 -11.84 3.10
N LYS A 263 -15.65 -10.88 3.63
CA LYS A 263 -16.09 -10.06 4.78
C LYS A 263 -17.27 -9.14 4.43
N GLY A 264 -17.31 -8.66 3.18
CA GLY A 264 -18.35 -7.77 2.71
C GLY A 264 -19.59 -8.50 2.20
N ILE A 265 -19.48 -9.11 1.02
CA ILE A 265 -20.60 -9.71 0.27
C ILE A 265 -20.55 -11.24 0.22
N GLY A 266 -19.69 -11.87 1.04
CA GLY A 266 -19.59 -13.33 1.15
C GLY A 266 -18.84 -14.03 0.01
N ARG A 267 -18.29 -13.29 -0.97
CA ARG A 267 -17.48 -13.84 -2.08
C ARG A 267 -16.50 -12.81 -2.62
N TRP A 268 -15.44 -13.27 -3.27
CA TRP A 268 -14.46 -12.40 -3.94
C TRP A 268 -15.01 -11.86 -5.26
N ARG A 269 -15.30 -10.56 -5.31
CA ARG A 269 -15.58 -9.82 -6.56
C ARG A 269 -14.42 -8.89 -6.94
N LYS A 270 -13.68 -8.40 -5.94
CA LYS A 270 -12.60 -7.41 -6.07
C LYS A 270 -11.35 -7.88 -5.33
N ASN A 271 -10.20 -7.36 -5.73
CA ASN A 271 -8.88 -7.78 -5.23
C ASN A 271 -7.95 -6.60 -4.95
N ASP A 272 -8.50 -5.38 -4.96
CA ASP A 272 -7.84 -4.11 -4.71
C ASP A 272 -8.15 -3.58 -3.30
N PRO A 273 -7.20 -2.92 -2.62
CA PRO A 273 -5.85 -2.61 -3.06
C PRO A 273 -4.93 -3.84 -3.08
N GLY A 274 -5.33 -4.94 -2.42
CA GLY A 274 -4.60 -6.20 -2.39
C GLY A 274 -3.12 -6.04 -2.04
N GLY A 275 -2.27 -6.80 -2.70
CA GLY A 275 -0.83 -6.79 -2.49
C GLY A 275 -0.10 -5.56 -3.05
N ALA A 276 -0.81 -4.59 -3.65
CA ALA A 276 -0.20 -3.33 -4.08
C ALA A 276 0.13 -2.45 -2.87
N LEU A 277 -0.75 -2.40 -1.87
CA LEU A 277 -0.48 -1.77 -0.58
C LEU A 277 0.58 -2.57 0.18
N SER A 278 1.51 -1.90 0.87
CA SER A 278 2.64 -2.53 1.57
C SER A 278 2.27 -3.42 2.75
N MET A 279 1.00 -3.44 3.15
CA MET A 279 0.50 -4.12 4.34
C MET A 279 -0.97 -4.50 4.15
N THR A 280 -1.48 -5.39 5.00
CA THR A 280 -2.90 -5.73 5.05
C THR A 280 -3.74 -4.51 5.46
N MET A 281 -5.02 -4.51 5.15
CA MET A 281 -5.93 -3.44 5.57
C MET A 281 -6.06 -3.36 7.09
N THR A 282 -5.94 -4.50 7.80
CA THR A 282 -5.92 -4.51 9.27
C THR A 282 -4.70 -3.78 9.83
N GLU A 283 -3.51 -4.07 9.32
CA GLU A 283 -2.28 -3.35 9.69
C GLU A 283 -2.36 -1.88 9.31
N PHE A 284 -2.91 -1.56 8.14
CA PHE A 284 -3.05 -0.18 7.67
C PHE A 284 -3.96 0.65 8.59
N ARG A 285 -5.10 0.11 9.02
CA ARG A 285 -5.96 0.78 10.01
C ARG A 285 -5.24 1.01 11.33
N GLN A 286 -4.43 0.05 11.78
CA GLN A 286 -3.64 0.22 13.01
C GLN A 286 -2.59 1.32 12.85
N LEU A 287 -1.87 1.34 11.73
CA LEU A 287 -0.92 2.40 11.39
C LEU A 287 -1.58 3.79 11.46
N LEU A 288 -2.77 3.96 10.87
CA LEU A 288 -3.49 5.23 10.90
C LEU A 288 -3.85 5.67 12.33
N LYS A 289 -4.29 4.73 13.19
CA LYS A 289 -4.59 5.00 14.60
C LYS A 289 -3.33 5.44 15.35
N ASP A 290 -2.21 4.77 15.12
CA ASP A 290 -0.93 5.09 15.76
C ASP A 290 -0.40 6.45 15.29
N GLU A 291 -0.45 6.73 13.99
CA GLU A 291 -0.08 8.01 13.41
C GLU A 291 -0.93 9.16 13.93
N TYR A 292 -2.24 8.94 14.06
CA TYR A 292 -3.14 9.94 14.65
C TYR A 292 -2.83 10.17 16.13
N LYS A 293 -2.64 9.10 16.92
CA LYS A 293 -2.28 9.20 18.34
C LYS A 293 -0.95 9.95 18.53
N LYS A 294 0.06 9.70 17.70
CA LYS A 294 1.34 10.42 17.75
C LYS A 294 1.18 11.94 17.50
N ARG A 295 0.22 12.35 16.66
CA ARG A 295 0.02 13.76 16.27
C ARG A 295 -0.98 14.51 17.15
N TYR A 296 -1.94 13.81 17.75
CA TYR A 296 -3.09 14.43 18.41
C TYR A 296 -3.45 13.83 19.78
N GLY A 297 -2.77 12.77 20.20
CA GLY A 297 -2.96 12.13 21.51
C GLY A 297 -2.00 12.63 22.58
#